data_AF-A0A544ZJK5-F1
#
_entry.id   AF-A0A544ZJK5-F1
#
_cell.length_a   1.000
_cell.length_b   1.000
_cell.length_c   1.000
_cell.angle_alpha   90.00
_cell.angle_beta   90.00
_cell.angle_gamma   90.00
#
_symmetry.space_group_name_H-M   'P 1'
#
loop_
_entity.id
_entity.type
_entity.pdbx_description
1 polymer ?
#
loop_
_entity_poly.entity_id
_entity_poly.type
_entity_poly.pdbx_seq_one_letter_code
_entity_poly.pdbx_strand_id
1 'polypeptide(L)'
;MSLRDRLKQRSRPSTVWPLRIADLPVVEAARGELARAEDEQRITAISAEPGSAELAAADARLAAARQALAECFEPVELVALDAPGYEALLKEHPAVADDQAWGPGFPRALFLACVQGELERDEWVLCLDTQLSHGERVEAYNLALAINLRVPDPGLPKGWTSTPS
;
A
#
# COMPACT_ATOMS: atom_id res chain seq x y z
N MET A 1 16.67 7.70 -25.77
CA MET A 1 15.22 7.70 -25.52
C MET A 1 14.77 9.12 -25.23
N SER A 2 13.78 9.65 -25.96
CA SER A 2 13.39 11.07 -25.84
C SER A 2 12.51 11.33 -24.61
N LEU A 3 12.38 12.59 -24.19
CA LEU A 3 11.43 12.99 -23.14
C LEU A 3 10.00 12.54 -23.47
N ARG A 4 9.61 12.70 -24.73
CA ARG A 4 8.29 12.30 -25.23
C ARG A 4 8.05 10.80 -25.04
N ASP A 5 9.05 9.98 -25.34
CA ASP A 5 8.93 8.52 -25.18
C ASP A 5 8.82 8.14 -23.70
N ARG A 6 9.63 8.77 -22.83
CA ARG A 6 9.57 8.53 -21.37
C ARG A 6 8.21 8.89 -20.78
N LEU A 7 7.61 10.01 -21.19
CA LEU A 7 6.31 10.42 -20.69
C LEU A 7 5.18 9.51 -21.19
N LYS A 8 5.26 9.03 -22.44
CA LYS A 8 4.24 8.13 -23.02
C LYS A 8 4.31 6.71 -22.48
N GLN A 9 5.48 6.25 -22.05
CA GLN A 9 5.71 4.90 -21.53
C GLN A 9 5.60 4.81 -20.00
N ARG A 10 5.25 5.91 -19.32
CA ARG A 10 5.15 5.91 -17.87
C ARG A 10 3.99 5.03 -17.42
N SER A 11 4.28 4.01 -16.62
CA SER A 11 3.28 3.20 -15.93
C SER A 11 2.38 4.07 -15.06
N ARG A 12 1.12 3.67 -14.92
CA ARG A 12 0.22 4.31 -13.97
C ARG A 12 0.74 4.05 -12.55
N PRO A 13 0.65 5.03 -11.63
CA PRO A 13 0.97 4.80 -10.24
C PRO A 13 0.17 3.63 -9.69
N SER A 14 0.82 2.75 -8.93
CA SER A 14 0.17 1.69 -8.18
C SER A 14 0.68 1.69 -6.74
N THR A 15 -0.10 1.08 -5.86
CA THR A 15 0.27 0.83 -4.47
C THR A 15 -0.28 -0.52 -4.04
N VAL A 16 0.25 -1.07 -2.95
CA VAL A 16 -0.28 -2.29 -2.33
C VAL A 16 -0.94 -1.90 -1.01
N TRP A 17 -2.18 -2.33 -0.83
CA TRP A 17 -2.88 -2.26 0.44
C TRP A 17 -2.75 -3.62 1.15
N PRO A 18 -2.01 -3.71 2.27
CA PRO A 18 -1.86 -4.95 3.01
C PRO A 18 -3.13 -5.23 3.82
N LEU A 19 -4.09 -5.93 3.22
CA LEU A 19 -5.34 -6.27 3.88
C LEU A 19 -5.09 -7.37 4.90
N ARG A 20 -5.30 -7.10 6.19
CA ARG A 20 -5.17 -8.12 7.24
C ARG A 20 -6.23 -9.21 7.04
N ILE A 21 -5.79 -10.46 6.96
CA ILE A 21 -6.66 -11.65 6.83
C ILE A 21 -6.63 -12.57 8.05
N ALA A 22 -5.64 -12.39 8.93
CA ALA A 22 -5.53 -13.13 10.19
C ALA A 22 -6.12 -12.36 11.38
N ASP A 23 -6.55 -13.09 12.40
CA ASP A 23 -7.03 -12.51 13.66
C ASP A 23 -5.94 -11.70 14.38
N LEU A 24 -6.36 -10.65 15.09
CA LEU A 24 -5.43 -9.74 15.77
C LEU A 24 -4.40 -10.45 16.69
N PRO A 25 -4.75 -11.47 17.51
CA PRO A 25 -3.77 -12.18 18.31
C PRO A 25 -2.69 -12.90 17.49
N VAL A 26 -3.03 -13.39 16.29
CA VAL A 26 -2.08 -14.04 15.38
C VAL A 26 -1.10 -13.01 14.82
N VAL A 27 -1.62 -11.85 14.40
CA VAL A 27 -0.78 -10.74 13.91
C VAL A 27 0.18 -10.25 14.99
N GLU A 28 -0.30 -10.06 16.21
CA GLU A 28 0.54 -9.60 17.33
C GLU A 28 1.59 -10.64 17.73
N ALA A 29 1.27 -11.93 17.68
CA ALA A 29 2.25 -12.99 17.88
C ALA A 29 3.33 -12.99 16.79
N ALA A 30 2.95 -12.83 15.52
CA ALA A 30 3.89 -12.75 14.40
C ALA A 30 4.79 -11.52 14.49
N ARG A 31 4.25 -10.35 14.87
CA ARG A 31 5.03 -9.13 15.15
C ARG A 31 6.02 -9.34 16.29
N GLY A 32 5.58 -9.99 17.36
CA GLY A 32 6.43 -10.29 18.51
C GLY A 32 7.55 -11.29 18.20
N GLU A 33 7.33 -12.26 17.30
CA GLU A 33 8.40 -13.14 16.81
C GLU A 33 9.35 -12.38 15.88
N LEU A 34 8.85 -11.55 14.97
CA LEU A 34 9.70 -10.74 14.08
C LEU A 34 10.64 -9.84 14.88
N ALA A 35 10.12 -9.12 15.88
CA ALA A 35 10.95 -8.26 16.73
C ALA A 35 12.04 -9.05 17.47
N ARG A 36 11.71 -10.24 18.00
CA ARG A 36 12.69 -11.11 18.66
C ARG A 36 13.75 -11.62 17.69
N ALA A 37 13.34 -12.02 16.48
CA ALA A 37 14.27 -12.49 15.45
C ALA A 37 15.19 -11.37 14.93
N GLU A 38 14.69 -10.14 14.82
CA GLU A 38 15.50 -8.97 14.46
C GLU A 38 16.55 -8.66 15.55
N ASP A 39 16.17 -8.70 16.82
CA ASP A 39 17.10 -8.51 17.93
C ASP A 39 18.14 -9.63 18.03
N GLU A 40 17.73 -10.89 17.88
CA GLU A 40 18.63 -12.06 17.84
C GLU A 40 19.63 -11.91 16.70
N GLN A 41 19.16 -11.65 15.47
CA GLN A 41 20.01 -11.45 14.30
C GLN A 41 21.00 -10.31 14.50
N ARG A 42 20.56 -9.18 15.05
CA ARG A 42 21.42 -8.03 15.34
C ARG A 42 22.52 -8.35 16.35
N ILE A 43 22.20 -9.10 17.41
CA ILE A 43 23.19 -9.51 18.42
C ILE A 43 24.20 -10.49 17.81
N THR A 44 23.71 -11.54 17.13
CA THR A 44 24.56 -12.55 16.51
C THR A 44 25.46 -11.95 15.43
N ALA A 45 24.99 -10.98 14.64
CA ALA A 45 25.79 -10.29 13.63
C ALA A 45 26.96 -9.49 14.22
N ILE A 46 26.89 -9.09 15.51
CA ILE A 46 27.97 -8.40 16.21
C ILE A 46 28.99 -9.40 16.78
N SER A 47 28.53 -10.55 17.28
CA SER A 47 29.37 -11.48 18.04
C SER A 47 29.90 -12.68 17.25
N ALA A 48 29.20 -13.11 16.21
CA ALA A 48 29.54 -14.31 15.47
C ALA A 48 30.46 -14.01 14.28
N GLU A 49 31.30 -14.99 13.91
CA GLU A 49 32.13 -14.88 12.71
C GLU A 49 31.24 -14.82 11.44
N PRO A 50 31.59 -13.97 10.45
CA PRO A 50 30.89 -13.94 9.18
C PRO A 50 30.85 -15.32 8.52
N GLY A 51 29.66 -15.76 8.12
CA GLY A 51 29.45 -17.08 7.52
C GLY A 51 29.38 -18.25 8.51
N SER A 52 29.39 -17.98 9.82
CA SER A 52 29.14 -18.99 10.84
C SER A 52 27.74 -19.60 10.74
N ALA A 53 27.60 -20.84 11.22
CA ALA A 53 26.31 -21.52 11.29
C ALA A 53 25.32 -20.79 12.20
N GLU A 54 25.81 -20.08 13.23
CA GLU A 54 24.98 -19.29 14.15
C GLU A 54 24.34 -18.09 13.42
N LEU A 55 25.15 -17.35 12.65
CA LEU A 55 24.63 -16.23 11.85
C LEU A 55 23.63 -16.72 10.79
N ALA A 56 23.93 -17.84 10.12
CA ALA A 56 23.01 -18.44 9.16
C ALA A 56 21.69 -18.88 9.80
N ALA A 57 21.71 -19.41 11.02
CA ALA A 57 20.50 -19.78 11.76
C ALA A 57 19.67 -18.55 12.15
N ALA A 58 20.32 -17.47 12.61
CA ALA A 58 19.64 -16.22 12.95
C ALA A 58 18.99 -15.57 11.71
N ASP A 59 19.69 -15.54 10.58
CA ASP A 59 19.15 -15.04 9.31
C ASP A 59 17.95 -15.89 8.83
N ALA A 60 18.05 -17.23 8.94
CA ALA A 60 16.95 -18.12 8.59
C ALA A 60 15.71 -17.90 9.49
N ARG A 61 15.91 -17.67 10.79
CA ARG A 61 14.83 -17.35 11.72
C ARG A 61 14.18 -16.01 11.39
N LEU A 62 14.97 -14.98 11.10
CA LEU A 62 14.47 -13.68 10.67
C LEU A 62 13.64 -13.80 9.37
N ALA A 63 14.12 -14.57 8.40
CA ALA A 63 13.39 -14.83 7.16
C ALA A 63 12.05 -15.53 7.43
N ALA A 64 12.03 -16.55 8.29
CA ALA A 64 10.82 -17.26 8.66
C ALA A 64 9.81 -16.36 9.40
N ALA A 65 10.28 -15.50 10.31
CA ALA A 65 9.42 -14.57 11.04
C ALA A 65 8.82 -13.50 10.11
N ARG A 66 9.59 -12.99 9.14
CA ARG A 66 9.08 -12.08 8.10
C ARG A 66 8.00 -12.73 7.26
N GLN A 67 8.22 -13.98 6.84
CA GLN A 67 7.24 -14.74 6.06
C GLN A 67 5.96 -14.98 6.87
N ALA A 68 6.07 -15.39 8.13
CA ALA A 68 4.91 -15.60 9.00
C ALA A 68 4.10 -14.31 9.22
N LEU A 69 4.77 -13.15 9.34
CA LEU A 69 4.07 -11.88 9.39
C LEU A 69 3.41 -11.53 8.05
N ALA A 70 4.08 -11.78 6.93
CA ALA A 70 3.51 -11.54 5.60
C ALA A 70 2.23 -12.36 5.37
N GLU A 71 2.19 -13.62 5.80
CA GLU A 71 1.02 -14.51 5.70
C GLU A 71 -0.20 -14.03 6.51
N CYS A 72 -0.03 -13.06 7.41
CA CYS A 72 -1.14 -12.43 8.12
C CYS A 72 -1.90 -11.40 7.27
N PHE A 73 -1.38 -11.05 6.09
CA PHE A 73 -1.90 -10.00 5.22
C PHE A 73 -1.99 -10.49 3.77
N GLU A 74 -3.09 -10.15 3.10
CA GLU A 74 -3.26 -10.30 1.66
C GLU A 74 -2.82 -8.99 0.96
N PRO A 75 -1.84 -9.03 0.05
CA PRO A 75 -1.42 -7.84 -0.69
C PRO A 75 -2.43 -7.50 -1.80
N VAL A 76 -3.25 -6.48 -1.58
CA VAL A 76 -4.23 -6.02 -2.58
C VAL A 76 -3.62 -4.91 -3.43
N GLU A 77 -3.43 -5.16 -4.73
CA GLU A 77 -2.90 -4.14 -5.65
C GLU A 77 -3.99 -3.12 -6.03
N LEU A 78 -3.64 -1.83 -5.94
CA LEU A 78 -4.44 -0.73 -6.45
C LEU A 78 -3.66 -0.03 -7.57
N VAL A 79 -4.30 0.14 -8.73
CA VAL A 79 -3.73 0.85 -9.87
C VAL A 79 -4.56 2.11 -10.12
N ALA A 80 -3.89 3.26 -10.26
CA ALA A 80 -4.58 4.52 -10.53
C ALA A 80 -5.36 4.46 -11.85
N LEU A 81 -6.48 5.17 -11.90
CA LEU A 81 -7.22 5.37 -13.13
C LEU A 81 -6.39 6.20 -14.12
N ASP A 82 -6.74 6.07 -15.40
CA ASP A 82 -6.32 7.09 -16.36
C ASP A 82 -7.07 8.41 -16.08
N ALA A 83 -6.57 9.52 -16.65
CA ALA A 83 -7.16 10.82 -16.39
C ALA A 83 -8.64 10.89 -16.83
N PRO A 84 -9.04 10.38 -18.02
CA PRO A 84 -10.45 10.37 -18.41
C PRO A 84 -11.35 9.58 -17.45
N GLY A 85 -10.92 8.40 -16.98
CA GLY A 85 -11.68 7.58 -16.05
C GLY A 85 -11.85 8.25 -14.69
N TYR A 86 -10.80 8.89 -14.18
CA TYR A 86 -10.87 9.65 -12.92
C TYR A 86 -11.84 10.84 -13.01
N GLU A 87 -11.74 11.63 -14.09
CA GLU A 87 -12.62 12.78 -14.32
C GLU A 87 -14.08 12.38 -14.54
N ALA A 88 -14.32 11.24 -15.21
CA ALA A 88 -15.67 10.68 -15.36
C ALA A 88 -16.26 10.32 -14.00
N LEU A 89 -15.49 9.63 -13.15
CA LEU A 89 -15.92 9.23 -11.83
C LEU A 89 -16.19 10.43 -10.89
N LEU A 90 -15.38 11.48 -10.98
CA LEU A 90 -15.63 12.73 -10.24
C LEU A 90 -16.96 13.38 -10.65
N LYS A 91 -17.29 13.35 -11.95
CA LYS A 91 -18.58 13.89 -12.45
C LYS A 91 -19.78 13.08 -11.97
N GLU A 92 -19.63 11.77 -11.80
CA GLU A 92 -20.68 10.89 -11.25
C GLU A 92 -20.94 11.13 -9.75
N HIS A 93 -19.95 11.68 -9.05
CA HIS A 93 -20.00 11.95 -7.61
C HIS A 93 -19.68 13.42 -7.28
N PRO A 94 -20.51 14.38 -7.73
CA PRO A 94 -20.26 15.79 -7.50
C PRO A 94 -20.29 16.13 -6.00
N ALA A 95 -19.51 17.15 -5.61
CA ALA A 95 -19.55 17.71 -4.27
C ALA A 95 -20.98 18.20 -3.93
N VAL A 96 -21.38 18.00 -2.68
CA VAL A 96 -22.71 18.44 -2.17
C VAL A 96 -22.65 19.76 -1.40
N ALA A 97 -21.44 20.26 -1.12
CA ALA A 97 -21.18 21.51 -0.43
C ALA A 97 -19.86 22.13 -0.93
N ASP A 98 -19.72 23.45 -0.79
CA ASP A 98 -18.58 24.23 -1.31
C ASP A 98 -17.23 23.87 -0.67
N ASP A 99 -17.25 23.25 0.53
CA ASP A 99 -16.07 22.81 1.27
C ASP A 99 -15.64 21.37 0.93
N GLN A 100 -16.34 20.70 0.01
CA GLN A 100 -16.06 19.32 -0.38
C GLN A 100 -15.47 19.24 -1.79
N ALA A 101 -14.47 18.39 -1.95
CA ALA A 101 -13.88 18.13 -3.28
C ALA A 101 -14.74 17.15 -4.11
N TRP A 102 -15.53 16.28 -3.46
CA TRP A 102 -16.35 15.25 -4.09
C TRP A 102 -17.49 14.80 -3.15
N GLY A 103 -18.50 14.12 -3.70
CA GLY A 103 -19.60 13.57 -2.92
C GLY A 103 -19.21 12.31 -2.11
N PRO A 104 -19.99 11.93 -1.09
CA PRO A 104 -19.63 10.86 -0.13
C PRO A 104 -19.44 9.48 -0.75
N GLY A 105 -20.03 9.21 -1.93
CA GLY A 105 -19.86 7.94 -2.65
C GLY A 105 -18.53 7.81 -3.40
N PHE A 106 -17.84 8.93 -3.67
CA PHE A 106 -16.66 8.96 -4.52
C PHE A 106 -15.51 8.07 -4.01
N PRO A 107 -15.10 8.12 -2.73
CA PRO A 107 -13.93 7.36 -2.29
C PRO A 107 -14.11 5.84 -2.44
N ARG A 108 -15.32 5.34 -2.14
CA ARG A 108 -15.68 3.93 -2.36
C ARG A 108 -15.66 3.57 -3.84
N ALA A 109 -16.28 4.39 -4.68
CA ALA A 109 -16.32 4.14 -6.11
C ALA A 109 -14.92 4.17 -6.73
N LEU A 110 -14.05 5.06 -6.25
CA LEU A 110 -12.67 5.17 -6.69
C LEU A 110 -11.87 3.92 -6.32
N PHE A 111 -12.00 3.44 -5.08
CA PHE A 111 -11.38 2.18 -4.67
C PHE A 111 -11.80 1.02 -5.57
N LEU A 112 -13.11 0.84 -5.79
CA LEU A 112 -13.64 -0.24 -6.64
C LEU A 112 -13.17 -0.15 -8.10
N ALA A 113 -12.84 1.05 -8.57
CA ALA A 113 -12.30 1.25 -9.92
C ALA A 113 -10.77 1.04 -9.99
N CYS A 114 -10.06 1.14 -8.87
CA CYS A 114 -8.60 0.99 -8.79
C CYS A 114 -8.15 -0.42 -8.41
N VAL A 115 -8.96 -1.15 -7.63
CA VAL A 115 -8.58 -2.45 -7.09
C VAL A 115 -8.38 -3.48 -8.21
N GLN A 116 -7.28 -4.21 -8.12
CA GLN A 116 -6.95 -5.34 -8.99
C GLN A 116 -7.05 -6.64 -8.18
N GLY A 117 -7.27 -7.76 -8.86
CA GLY A 117 -7.31 -9.08 -8.22
C GLY A 117 -8.36 -9.99 -8.83
N GLU A 118 -8.60 -11.11 -8.16
CA GLU A 118 -9.54 -12.15 -8.62
C GLU A 118 -10.99 -11.86 -8.23
N LEU A 119 -11.22 -11.03 -7.21
CA LEU A 119 -12.57 -10.69 -6.77
C LEU A 119 -13.26 -9.74 -7.75
N GLU A 120 -14.48 -10.09 -8.10
CA GLU A 120 -15.39 -9.26 -8.88
C GLU A 120 -15.86 -8.04 -8.07
N ARG A 121 -16.40 -7.04 -8.77
CA ARG A 121 -16.83 -5.78 -8.14
C ARG A 121 -17.84 -5.98 -7.02
N ASP A 122 -18.81 -6.87 -7.21
CA ASP A 122 -19.86 -7.13 -6.22
C ASP A 122 -19.33 -7.88 -4.98
N GLU A 123 -18.28 -8.70 -5.16
CA GLU A 123 -17.59 -9.39 -4.07
C GLU A 123 -16.78 -8.41 -3.23
N TRP A 124 -16.09 -7.44 -3.87
CA TRP A 124 -15.45 -6.34 -3.16
C TRP A 124 -16.45 -5.48 -2.39
N VAL A 125 -17.60 -5.18 -3.00
CA VAL A 125 -18.70 -4.47 -2.32
C VAL A 125 -19.13 -5.21 -1.06
N LEU A 126 -19.36 -6.52 -1.15
CA LEU A 126 -19.73 -7.35 0.00
C LEU A 126 -18.62 -7.37 1.07
N CYS A 127 -17.36 -7.50 0.67
CA CYS A 127 -16.21 -7.47 1.56
C CYS A 127 -16.14 -6.15 2.34
N LEU A 128 -16.19 -5.01 1.64
CA LEU A 128 -16.19 -3.67 2.24
C LEU A 128 -17.34 -3.51 3.24
N ASP A 129 -18.54 -4.01 2.90
CA ASP A 129 -19.73 -3.77 3.72
C ASP A 129 -19.85 -4.71 4.93
N THR A 130 -19.22 -5.89 4.90
CA THR A 130 -19.44 -6.93 5.93
C THR A 130 -18.19 -7.39 6.67
N GLN A 131 -17.01 -7.36 6.03
CA GLN A 131 -15.79 -7.93 6.60
C GLN A 131 -14.84 -6.86 7.15
N LEU A 132 -14.95 -5.62 6.66
CA LEU A 132 -14.03 -4.56 7.04
C LEU A 132 -14.59 -3.61 8.08
N SER A 133 -13.73 -3.25 9.02
CA SER A 133 -14.00 -2.13 9.93
C SER A 133 -14.12 -0.80 9.16
N HIS A 134 -14.63 0.22 9.83
CA HIS A 134 -14.63 1.57 9.27
C HIS A 134 -13.21 2.08 8.97
N GLY A 135 -12.24 1.79 9.86
CA GLY A 135 -10.85 2.22 9.70
C GLY A 135 -10.19 1.59 8.46
N GLU A 136 -10.35 0.28 8.26
CA GLU A 136 -9.81 -0.43 7.09
C GLU A 136 -10.39 0.11 5.78
N ARG A 137 -11.69 0.42 5.75
CA ARG A 137 -12.31 1.08 4.59
C ARG A 137 -11.72 2.46 4.32
N VAL A 138 -11.58 3.29 5.34
CA VAL A 138 -11.02 4.65 5.20
C VAL A 138 -9.58 4.57 4.68
N GLU A 139 -8.78 3.64 5.19
CA GLU A 139 -7.42 3.40 4.71
C GLU A 139 -7.41 3.00 3.22
N ALA A 140 -8.22 2.03 2.83
CA ALA A 140 -8.33 1.59 1.43
C ALA A 140 -8.71 2.74 0.50
N TYR A 141 -9.67 3.57 0.91
CA TYR A 141 -10.12 4.73 0.16
C TYR A 141 -9.03 5.81 0.05
N ASN A 142 -8.31 6.07 1.14
CA ASN A 142 -7.21 7.03 1.17
C ASN A 142 -6.06 6.58 0.27
N LEU A 143 -5.75 5.28 0.22
CA LEU A 143 -4.74 4.74 -0.71
C LEU A 143 -5.16 4.94 -2.16
N ALA A 144 -6.42 4.65 -2.49
CA ALA A 144 -6.97 4.89 -3.83
C ALA A 144 -6.93 6.39 -4.21
N LEU A 145 -7.23 7.28 -3.28
CA LEU A 145 -7.11 8.73 -3.48
C LEU A 145 -5.66 9.14 -3.69
N ALA A 146 -4.73 8.66 -2.86
CA ALA A 146 -3.32 9.04 -2.91
C ALA A 146 -2.69 8.74 -4.29
N ILE A 147 -2.95 7.55 -4.86
CA ILE A 147 -2.39 7.18 -6.17
C ILE A 147 -3.02 7.96 -7.34
N ASN A 148 -4.26 8.44 -7.19
CA ASN A 148 -4.96 9.19 -8.25
C ASN A 148 -4.74 10.70 -8.17
N LEU A 149 -4.62 11.29 -6.98
CA LEU A 149 -4.38 12.72 -6.79
C LEU A 149 -2.96 13.14 -7.20
N ARG A 150 -2.03 12.18 -7.34
CA ARG A 150 -0.66 12.40 -7.83
C ARG A 150 0.02 13.58 -7.11
N VAL A 151 -0.18 13.64 -5.79
CA VAL A 151 0.42 14.67 -4.96
C VAL A 151 1.94 14.65 -5.20
N PRO A 152 2.59 15.82 -5.40
CA PRO A 152 4.03 15.88 -5.54
C PRO A 152 4.70 15.10 -4.40
N ASP A 153 5.76 14.36 -4.73
CA ASP A 153 6.48 13.55 -3.74
C ASP A 153 6.97 14.45 -2.59
N PRO A 154 6.46 14.26 -1.36
CA PRO A 154 6.81 15.10 -0.21
C PRO A 154 8.26 14.89 0.23
N GLY A 155 8.91 13.82 -0.21
CA GLY A 155 10.34 13.57 0.02
C GLY A 155 11.25 14.42 -0.87
N LEU A 156 10.71 15.10 -1.89
CA LEU A 156 11.52 15.97 -2.74
C LEU A 156 11.96 17.22 -1.95
N PRO A 157 13.27 17.51 -1.87
CA PRO A 157 13.76 18.70 -1.21
C PRO A 157 13.14 19.97 -1.77
N LYS A 158 12.88 20.96 -0.92
CA LYS A 158 12.44 22.28 -1.37
C LYS A 158 13.50 22.88 -2.30
N GLY A 159 13.11 23.23 -3.53
CA GLY A 159 14.04 23.77 -4.52
C GLY A 159 14.87 22.72 -5.27
N TRP A 160 14.45 21.45 -5.29
CA TRP A 160 15.14 20.39 -6.06
C TRP A 160 15.26 20.67 -7.57
N THR A 161 14.45 21.59 -8.11
CA THR A 161 14.52 22.07 -9.50
C THR A 161 15.43 23.28 -9.70
N SER A 162 16.00 23.84 -8.63
CA SER A 162 16.90 24.99 -8.70
C SER A 162 18.30 24.51 -9.10
N THR A 163 18.58 24.47 -10.40
CA THR A 163 19.95 24.35 -10.88
C THR A 163 20.75 25.55 -10.36
N PRO A 164 21.92 25.36 -9.71
CA PRO A 164 22.76 26.50 -9.38
C PRO A 164 23.18 27.19 -10.68
N SER A 165 22.78 28.45 -10.81
CA SER A 165 23.21 29.36 -11.88
C SER A 165 24.69 29.72 -11.76
#